data_AF-A0A2D5WAA3-F1
#
_entry.id   AF-A0A2D5WAA3-F1
#
_cell.length_a   1.000
_cell.length_b   1.000
_cell.length_c   1.000
_cell.angle_alpha   90.00
_cell.angle_beta   90.00
_cell.angle_gamma   90.00
#
_symmetry.space_group_name_H-M   'P 1'
#
loop_
_entity.id
_entity.type
_entity.pdbx_description
1 polymer ?
#
loop_
_entity_poly.entity_id
_entity_poly.type
_entity_poly.pdbx_seq_one_letter_code
_entity_poly.pdbx_strand_id
1 'polypeptide(L)'
;MSGGELRANQAQTGNGGGLYSSGGQGQCESVTMADNIAAGHGGGAYLENNSHLSLVDCYLQGNRADMTGGGIRCDVSSPLITGCSLTENEAGTNGGGLHCRNGSAPVVTRTLIADNRAAANGGGAYLGTSSPTFEHCTFSGNQALSGGGVFGRSLSRPIIHNSILWGDGPDELVLLIGFSGSPVPASGRITWSDIGGGFLGAGNLNVDPLFVDPQAGNYQLQAGSPCIDAGDPASPGDPDGSRSDMGAFAHQ
;
A
#
# COMPACT_ATOMS: atom_id res chain seq x y z
N MET A 1 10.99 -5.57 17.61
CA MET A 1 11.41 -4.21 18.04
C MET A 1 10.16 -3.44 18.38
N SER A 2 10.14 -2.72 19.50
CA SER A 2 9.01 -1.87 19.90
C SER A 2 9.58 -0.52 20.27
N GLY A 3 9.09 0.54 19.62
CA GLY A 3 9.70 1.86 19.66
C GLY A 3 11.07 1.93 18.96
N GLY A 4 11.42 3.11 18.46
CA GLY A 4 12.76 3.43 17.95
C GLY A 4 12.81 3.79 16.47
N GLU A 5 14.03 4.08 16.01
CA GLU A 5 14.29 4.56 14.64
C GLU A 5 15.39 3.74 13.95
N LEU A 6 15.14 3.36 12.70
CA LEU A 6 16.13 2.92 11.73
C LEU A 6 16.22 4.01 10.67
N ARG A 7 17.17 4.94 10.82
CA ARG A 7 17.24 6.13 9.96
C ARG A 7 18.58 6.27 9.24
N ALA A 8 18.53 6.72 7.99
CA ALA A 8 19.70 7.10 7.18
C ALA A 8 20.74 5.98 7.00
N ASN A 9 20.31 4.72 7.07
CA ASN A 9 21.18 3.58 6.81
C ASN A 9 21.39 3.40 5.31
N GLN A 10 22.57 2.90 4.91
CA GLN A 10 22.91 2.68 3.50
C GLN A 10 23.46 1.28 3.26
N ALA A 11 22.69 0.46 2.56
CA ALA A 11 23.14 -0.83 2.04
C ALA A 11 23.84 -0.63 0.67
N GLN A 12 25.14 -0.32 0.70
CA GLN A 12 25.94 0.09 -0.48
C GLN A 12 25.97 -0.94 -1.63
N THR A 13 25.79 -2.22 -1.33
CA THR A 13 25.79 -3.30 -2.33
C THR A 13 24.71 -4.35 -2.05
N GLY A 14 23.66 -3.99 -1.31
CA GLY A 14 22.73 -4.96 -0.72
C GLY A 14 21.28 -4.50 -0.66
N ASN A 15 20.45 -5.37 -0.08
CA ASN A 15 19.02 -5.14 0.13
C ASN A 15 18.75 -4.72 1.59
N GLY A 16 17.59 -4.13 1.85
CA GLY A 16 17.13 -3.84 3.21
C GLY A 16 17.91 -2.70 3.83
N GLY A 17 17.74 -1.48 3.29
CA GLY A 17 18.47 -0.30 3.76
C GLY A 17 18.26 -0.09 5.26
N GLY A 18 17.01 -0.12 5.74
CA GLY A 18 16.69 -0.07 7.16
C GLY A 18 16.65 -1.45 7.81
N LEU A 19 15.83 -2.35 7.27
CA LEU A 19 15.59 -3.68 7.83
C LEU A 19 15.75 -4.78 6.78
N TYR A 20 16.41 -5.86 7.18
CA TYR A 20 16.46 -7.10 6.42
C TYR A 20 15.86 -8.24 7.23
N SER A 21 14.88 -8.96 6.67
CA SER A 21 14.29 -10.14 7.28
C SER A 21 14.30 -11.31 6.30
N SER A 22 14.90 -12.43 6.70
CA SER A 22 14.93 -13.66 5.91
C SER A 22 14.46 -14.84 6.75
N GLY A 23 13.27 -15.34 6.43
CA GLY A 23 12.63 -16.45 7.13
C GLY A 23 12.25 -16.14 8.59
N GLY A 24 11.29 -16.89 9.08
CA GLY A 24 10.83 -16.81 10.48
C GLY A 24 9.84 -15.68 10.74
N GLN A 25 9.57 -15.46 12.03
CA GLN A 25 8.65 -14.45 12.51
C GLN A 25 9.42 -13.29 13.14
N GLY A 26 8.96 -12.08 12.87
CA GLY A 26 9.47 -10.86 13.50
C GLY A 26 8.32 -9.89 13.74
N GLN A 27 8.52 -8.94 14.63
CA GLN A 27 7.55 -7.88 14.89
C GLN A 27 8.27 -6.55 15.04
N CYS A 28 7.76 -5.52 14.38
CA CYS A 28 8.07 -4.12 14.63
C CYS A 28 6.78 -3.41 15.03
N GLU A 29 6.82 -2.68 16.14
CA GLU A 29 5.69 -1.91 16.65
C GLU A 29 6.16 -0.49 16.94
N SER A 30 5.45 0.51 16.43
CA SER A 30 5.82 1.93 16.65
C SER A 30 7.27 2.25 16.25
N VAL A 31 7.75 1.66 15.15
CA VAL A 31 9.11 1.87 14.64
C VAL A 31 9.07 2.83 13.46
N THR A 32 10.01 3.79 13.43
CA THR A 32 10.25 4.65 12.27
C THR A 32 11.42 4.11 11.46
N MET A 33 11.20 3.81 10.18
CA MET A 33 12.23 3.50 9.19
C MET A 33 12.29 4.65 8.19
N ALA A 34 13.28 5.53 8.32
CA ALA A 34 13.32 6.77 7.54
C ALA A 34 14.62 6.98 6.76
N ASP A 35 14.54 7.54 5.56
CA ASP A 35 15.70 7.96 4.76
C ASP A 35 16.73 6.84 4.51
N ASN A 36 16.32 5.58 4.56
CA ASN A 36 17.23 4.46 4.34
C ASN A 36 17.39 4.21 2.84
N ILE A 37 18.60 3.83 2.44
CA ILE A 37 18.96 3.61 1.03
C ILE A 37 19.46 2.18 0.84
N ALA A 38 18.91 1.49 -0.16
CA ALA A 38 19.42 0.21 -0.63
C ALA A 38 19.82 0.30 -2.11
N ALA A 39 21.07 -0.06 -2.42
CA ALA A 39 21.52 -0.19 -3.81
C ALA A 39 20.81 -1.34 -4.56
N GLY A 40 20.26 -2.31 -3.81
CA GLY A 40 19.39 -3.35 -4.33
C GLY A 40 17.92 -3.04 -4.11
N HIS A 41 17.27 -3.86 -3.29
CA HIS A 41 15.83 -3.84 -3.05
C HIS A 41 15.48 -3.49 -1.59
N GLY A 42 14.28 -2.95 -1.35
CA GLY A 42 13.78 -2.71 0.00
C GLY A 42 14.55 -1.59 0.69
N GLY A 43 14.29 -0.33 0.34
CA GLY A 43 14.96 0.81 0.95
C GLY A 43 14.68 0.86 2.45
N GLY A 44 13.39 0.79 2.83
CA GLY A 44 12.98 0.68 4.22
C GLY A 44 13.17 -0.76 4.75
N ALA A 45 12.50 -1.73 4.12
CA ALA A 45 12.56 -3.13 4.52
C ALA A 45 12.64 -4.09 3.32
N TYR A 46 13.47 -5.11 3.44
CA TYR A 46 13.54 -6.24 2.52
C TYR A 46 13.21 -7.55 3.23
N LEU A 47 12.19 -8.25 2.71
CA LEU A 47 11.67 -9.50 3.26
C LEU A 47 11.83 -10.63 2.25
N GLU A 48 12.47 -11.71 2.65
CA GLU A 48 12.65 -12.90 1.83
C GLU A 48 12.50 -14.23 2.59
N ASN A 49 12.50 -15.34 1.84
CA ASN A 49 12.58 -16.71 2.36
C ASN A 49 11.47 -17.06 3.36
N ASN A 50 10.21 -16.73 3.05
CA ASN A 50 9.05 -16.92 3.93
C ASN A 50 9.18 -16.15 5.25
N SER A 51 9.60 -14.88 5.16
CA SER A 51 9.51 -13.97 6.29
C SER A 51 8.04 -13.63 6.58
N HIS A 52 7.67 -13.73 7.85
CA HIS A 52 6.37 -13.36 8.39
C HIS A 52 6.51 -12.18 9.35
N LEU A 53 7.13 -11.10 8.89
CA LEU A 53 7.28 -9.86 9.65
C LEU A 53 5.90 -9.22 9.89
N SER A 54 5.61 -8.84 11.12
CA SER A 54 4.49 -7.99 11.48
C SER A 54 4.99 -6.55 11.70
N LEU A 55 4.36 -5.59 11.03
CA LEU A 55 4.54 -4.16 11.20
C LEU A 55 3.24 -3.59 11.76
N VAL A 56 3.32 -2.97 12.94
CA VAL A 56 2.18 -2.35 13.62
C VAL A 56 2.53 -0.91 13.95
N ASP A 57 1.71 0.04 13.53
CA ASP A 57 1.89 1.48 13.81
C ASP A 57 3.28 2.00 13.43
N CYS A 58 3.85 1.47 12.35
CA CYS A 58 5.19 1.81 11.89
C CYS A 58 5.14 2.89 10.79
N TYR A 59 6.21 3.68 10.73
CA TYR A 59 6.38 4.76 9.76
C TYR A 59 7.55 4.42 8.84
N LEU A 60 7.29 4.17 7.57
CA LEU A 60 8.30 3.94 6.55
C LEU A 60 8.30 5.14 5.61
N GLN A 61 9.23 6.08 5.83
CA GLN A 61 9.22 7.38 5.16
C GLN A 61 10.52 7.66 4.41
N GLY A 62 10.44 8.21 3.19
CA GLY A 62 11.62 8.75 2.50
C GLY A 62 12.67 7.69 2.14
N ASN A 63 12.32 6.40 2.16
CA ASN A 63 13.28 5.33 1.88
C ASN A 63 13.44 5.13 0.38
N ARG A 64 14.66 4.79 -0.05
CA ARG A 64 15.02 4.63 -1.46
C ARG A 64 15.60 3.25 -1.73
N ALA A 65 15.10 2.59 -2.78
CA ALA A 65 15.74 1.44 -3.38
C ALA A 65 16.09 1.74 -4.83
N ASP A 66 17.34 1.52 -5.23
CA ASP A 66 17.77 1.74 -6.62
C ASP A 66 17.09 0.75 -7.59
N MET A 67 16.62 -0.40 -7.08
CA MET A 67 15.84 -1.37 -7.86
C MET A 67 14.34 -1.34 -7.53
N THR A 68 13.85 -2.11 -6.55
CA THR A 68 12.41 -2.25 -6.29
C THR A 68 12.07 -2.21 -4.81
N GLY A 69 10.85 -1.78 -4.48
CA GLY A 69 10.38 -1.68 -3.10
C GLY A 69 11.11 -0.56 -2.37
N GLY A 70 10.79 0.70 -2.66
CA GLY A 70 11.39 1.85 -1.97
C GLY A 70 11.14 1.76 -0.47
N GLY A 71 9.89 1.59 -0.08
CA GLY A 71 9.48 1.30 1.29
C GLY A 71 9.74 -0.16 1.64
N ILE A 72 8.94 -1.07 1.10
CA ILE A 72 8.98 -2.50 1.43
C ILE A 72 9.09 -3.35 0.18
N ARG A 73 10.00 -4.32 0.21
CA ARG A 73 10.11 -5.40 -0.77
C ARG A 73 9.74 -6.75 -0.14
N CYS A 74 8.72 -7.41 -0.68
CA CYS A 74 8.30 -8.77 -0.29
C CYS A 74 8.63 -9.79 -1.38
N ASP A 75 9.54 -10.72 -1.10
CA ASP A 75 9.92 -11.83 -1.98
C ASP A 75 9.63 -13.17 -1.34
N VAL A 76 8.68 -13.94 -1.88
CA VAL A 76 8.23 -15.20 -1.24
C VAL A 76 7.94 -14.96 0.25
N SER A 77 7.29 -13.85 0.59
CA SER A 77 7.08 -13.40 1.97
C SER A 77 5.76 -12.64 2.09
N SER A 78 5.06 -12.83 3.21
CA SER A 78 3.71 -12.32 3.42
C SER A 78 3.63 -11.64 4.78
N PRO A 79 4.12 -10.39 4.91
CA PRO A 79 4.02 -9.64 6.15
C PRO A 79 2.57 -9.26 6.47
N LEU A 80 2.34 -8.97 7.75
CA LEU A 80 1.16 -8.26 8.24
C LEU A 80 1.55 -6.80 8.45
N ILE A 81 0.82 -5.87 7.84
CA ILE A 81 1.09 -4.43 7.92
C ILE A 81 -0.20 -3.76 8.41
N THR A 82 -0.20 -3.25 9.63
CA THR A 82 -1.40 -2.71 10.29
C THR A 82 -1.12 -1.34 10.85
N GLY A 83 -2.00 -0.35 10.60
CA GLY A 83 -1.86 0.98 11.22
C GLY A 83 -0.64 1.76 10.74
N CYS A 84 0.00 1.34 9.64
CA CYS A 84 1.28 1.89 9.23
C CYS A 84 1.13 3.09 8.29
N SER A 85 2.23 3.80 8.08
CA SER A 85 2.36 4.84 7.04
C SER A 85 3.56 4.52 6.16
N LEU A 86 3.33 4.29 4.88
CA LEU A 86 4.36 4.11 3.85
C LEU A 86 4.32 5.36 2.97
N THR A 87 5.20 6.31 3.23
CA THR A 87 5.15 7.64 2.61
C THR A 87 6.46 8.05 1.97
N GLU A 88 6.39 8.80 0.87
CA GLU A 88 7.56 9.44 0.24
C GLU A 88 8.68 8.45 -0.16
N ASN A 89 8.37 7.16 -0.34
CA ASN A 89 9.37 6.16 -0.66
C ASN A 89 9.59 6.07 -2.17
N GLU A 90 10.84 5.86 -2.60
CA GLU A 90 11.22 5.84 -4.01
C GLU A 90 11.85 4.51 -4.44
N ALA A 91 11.37 3.96 -5.55
CA ALA A 91 11.96 2.81 -6.23
C ALA A 91 12.45 3.20 -7.63
N GLY A 92 13.70 2.85 -7.95
CA GLY A 92 14.28 3.06 -9.27
C GLY A 92 13.62 2.25 -10.40
N THR A 93 12.74 1.28 -10.07
CA THR A 93 11.91 0.58 -11.07
C THR A 93 10.46 0.41 -10.63
N ASN A 94 10.12 -0.49 -9.71
CA ASN A 94 8.72 -0.83 -9.39
C ASN A 94 8.45 -0.85 -7.88
N GLY A 95 7.23 -0.47 -7.49
CA GLY A 95 6.76 -0.50 -6.10
C GLY A 95 7.47 0.54 -5.25
N GLY A 96 7.07 1.80 -5.36
CA GLY A 96 7.64 2.89 -4.55
C GLY A 96 7.38 2.63 -3.06
N GLY A 97 6.12 2.44 -2.68
CA GLY A 97 5.74 2.07 -1.31
C GLY A 97 5.96 0.58 -1.04
N LEU A 98 5.29 -0.29 -1.81
CA LEU A 98 5.30 -1.74 -1.61
C LEU A 98 5.55 -2.49 -2.93
N HIS A 99 6.45 -3.47 -2.90
CA HIS A 99 6.68 -4.37 -4.04
C HIS A 99 6.54 -5.84 -3.62
N CYS A 100 5.53 -6.53 -4.14
CA CYS A 100 5.28 -7.95 -3.91
C CYS A 100 5.64 -8.79 -5.14
N ARG A 101 6.36 -9.91 -4.93
CA ARG A 101 6.55 -10.90 -5.99
C ARG A 101 6.56 -12.35 -5.51
N ASN A 102 6.55 -13.27 -6.48
CA ASN A 102 6.80 -14.71 -6.28
C ASN A 102 5.82 -15.34 -5.28
N GLY A 103 4.52 -15.07 -5.45
CA GLY A 103 3.48 -15.66 -4.59
C GLY A 103 3.32 -14.98 -3.24
N SER A 104 4.00 -13.85 -2.99
CA SER A 104 3.78 -13.03 -1.80
C SER A 104 2.32 -12.60 -1.69
N ALA A 105 1.77 -12.62 -0.48
CA ALA A 105 0.39 -12.25 -0.18
C ALA A 105 0.32 -11.52 1.17
N PRO A 106 0.92 -10.31 1.29
CA PRO A 106 0.80 -9.53 2.51
C PRO A 106 -0.65 -9.15 2.79
N VAL A 107 -0.95 -8.99 4.07
CA VAL A 107 -2.22 -8.43 4.55
C VAL A 107 -1.92 -7.04 5.07
N VAL A 108 -2.53 -6.03 4.45
CA VAL A 108 -2.31 -4.62 4.74
C VAL A 108 -3.63 -4.02 5.19
N THR A 109 -3.67 -3.49 6.40
CA THR A 109 -4.89 -2.94 7.00
C THR A 109 -4.66 -1.58 7.63
N ARG A 110 -5.64 -0.68 7.54
CA ARG A 110 -5.60 0.65 8.20
C ARG A 110 -4.29 1.40 7.95
N THR A 111 -3.82 1.35 6.71
CA THR A 111 -2.47 1.80 6.35
C THR A 111 -2.56 2.87 5.27
N LEU A 112 -1.81 3.95 5.48
CA LEU A 112 -1.61 5.00 4.49
C LEU A 112 -0.45 4.61 3.57
N ILE A 113 -0.66 4.67 2.27
CA ILE A 113 0.36 4.46 1.23
C ILE A 113 0.33 5.68 0.33
N ALA A 114 1.12 6.71 0.63
CA ALA A 114 0.99 8.00 -0.04
C ALA A 114 2.31 8.58 -0.53
N ASP A 115 2.24 9.39 -1.59
CA ASP A 115 3.37 10.15 -2.13
C ASP A 115 4.60 9.27 -2.47
N ASN A 116 4.38 7.98 -2.73
CA ASN A 116 5.45 7.08 -3.12
C ASN A 116 5.69 7.12 -4.63
N ARG A 117 6.93 6.91 -5.04
CA ARG A 117 7.34 7.01 -6.44
C ARG A 117 8.01 5.74 -6.94
N ALA A 118 7.60 5.28 -8.11
CA ALA A 118 8.30 4.25 -8.87
C ALA A 118 8.66 4.78 -10.26
N ALA A 119 9.85 4.47 -10.77
CA ALA A 119 10.23 4.92 -12.10
C ALA A 119 9.47 4.21 -13.24
N ALA A 120 8.86 3.04 -12.98
CA ALA A 120 8.13 2.24 -13.97
C ALA A 120 6.68 1.97 -13.54
N ASN A 121 6.43 1.10 -12.56
CA ASN A 121 5.05 0.70 -12.24
C ASN A 121 4.78 0.60 -10.74
N GLY A 122 3.55 0.89 -10.33
CA GLY A 122 3.12 0.75 -8.94
C GLY A 122 3.81 1.77 -8.05
N GLY A 123 3.41 3.04 -8.12
CA GLY A 123 3.94 4.07 -7.24
C GLY A 123 3.69 3.71 -5.78
N GLY A 124 2.44 3.42 -5.44
CA GLY A 124 2.03 2.90 -4.14
C GLY A 124 2.39 1.43 -3.98
N ALA A 125 1.85 0.57 -4.84
CA ALA A 125 2.10 -0.87 -4.81
C ALA A 125 2.27 -1.52 -6.19
N TYR A 126 3.27 -2.40 -6.29
CA TYR A 126 3.47 -3.26 -7.46
C TYR A 126 3.32 -4.74 -7.09
N LEU A 127 2.53 -5.47 -7.90
CA LEU A 127 2.17 -6.87 -7.68
C LEU A 127 2.60 -7.75 -8.86
N GLY A 128 3.68 -8.52 -8.67
CA GLY A 128 4.21 -9.45 -9.66
C GLY A 128 3.94 -10.91 -9.29
N THR A 129 2.89 -11.52 -9.84
CA THR A 129 2.45 -12.88 -9.46
C THR A 129 2.18 -12.96 -7.94
N SER A 130 1.45 -11.98 -7.41
CA SER A 130 1.18 -11.80 -5.98
C SER A 130 -0.24 -11.32 -5.75
N SER A 131 -0.87 -11.72 -4.65
CA SER A 131 -2.27 -11.40 -4.36
C SER A 131 -2.42 -10.91 -2.92
N PRO A 132 -1.98 -9.68 -2.62
CA PRO A 132 -2.16 -9.09 -1.30
C PRO A 132 -3.63 -8.76 -1.02
N THR A 133 -3.92 -8.54 0.26
CA THR A 133 -5.17 -7.93 0.71
C THR A 133 -4.88 -6.54 1.22
N PHE A 134 -5.63 -5.56 0.74
CA PHE A 134 -5.68 -4.19 1.24
C PHE A 134 -7.09 -3.95 1.78
N GLU A 135 -7.18 -3.66 3.08
CA GLU A 135 -8.45 -3.43 3.77
C GLU A 135 -8.36 -2.13 4.57
N HIS A 136 -9.30 -1.20 4.43
CA HIS A 136 -9.16 0.11 5.09
C HIS A 136 -7.82 0.77 4.78
N CYS A 137 -7.43 0.85 3.51
CA CYS A 137 -6.18 1.51 3.11
C CYS A 137 -6.47 2.79 2.34
N THR A 138 -5.57 3.76 2.44
CA THR A 138 -5.62 4.97 1.61
C THR A 138 -4.37 5.02 0.74
N PHE A 139 -4.57 4.98 -0.58
CA PHE A 139 -3.54 5.26 -1.57
C PHE A 139 -3.80 6.66 -2.13
N SER A 140 -2.80 7.54 -2.09
CA SER A 140 -2.95 8.88 -2.64
C SER A 140 -1.62 9.53 -3.01
N GLY A 141 -1.62 10.36 -4.05
CA GLY A 141 -0.43 11.10 -4.48
C GLY A 141 0.72 10.24 -5.02
N ASN A 142 0.54 8.93 -5.16
CA ASN A 142 1.58 8.03 -5.62
C ASN A 142 1.83 8.19 -7.13
N GLN A 143 3.08 8.03 -7.58
CA GLN A 143 3.48 8.31 -8.96
C GLN A 143 4.26 7.16 -9.59
N ALA A 144 3.87 6.77 -10.81
CA ALA A 144 4.61 5.83 -11.66
C ALA A 144 4.39 6.14 -13.15
N LEU A 145 4.96 5.34 -14.05
CA LEU A 145 4.58 5.39 -15.49
C LEU A 145 3.26 4.64 -15.75
N SER A 146 2.91 3.65 -14.93
CA SER A 146 1.61 2.97 -14.97
C SER A 146 1.20 2.46 -13.59
N GLY A 147 -0.09 2.58 -13.26
CA GLY A 147 -0.62 2.23 -11.95
C GLY A 147 0.08 3.02 -10.85
N GLY A 148 -0.19 4.32 -10.79
CA GLY A 148 0.32 5.20 -9.74
C GLY A 148 0.00 4.64 -8.37
N GLY A 149 -1.26 4.27 -8.13
CA GLY A 149 -1.70 3.66 -6.88
C GLY A 149 -1.25 2.22 -6.80
N VAL A 150 -1.90 1.36 -7.58
CA VAL A 150 -1.60 -0.08 -7.63
C VAL A 150 -1.44 -0.57 -9.06
N PHE A 151 -0.35 -1.28 -9.32
CA PHE A 151 -0.13 -2.02 -10.57
C PHE A 151 -0.01 -3.52 -10.30
N GLY A 152 -0.85 -4.33 -10.93
CA GLY A 152 -0.79 -5.78 -10.87
C GLY A 152 -0.60 -6.42 -12.23
N ARG A 153 0.25 -7.46 -12.31
CA ARG A 153 0.43 -8.27 -13.52
C ARG A 153 0.57 -9.75 -13.22
N SER A 154 0.66 -10.57 -14.27
CA SER A 154 1.04 -11.99 -14.17
C SER A 154 0.10 -12.78 -13.24
N LEU A 155 -1.21 -12.64 -13.45
CA LEU A 155 -2.26 -13.31 -12.69
C LEU A 155 -2.38 -12.86 -11.22
N SER A 156 -1.85 -11.68 -10.87
CA SER A 156 -2.09 -11.05 -9.56
C SER A 156 -3.58 -10.75 -9.37
N ARG A 157 -4.13 -11.13 -8.21
CA ARG A 157 -5.57 -10.98 -7.90
C ARG A 157 -5.73 -10.35 -6.51
N PRO A 158 -5.31 -9.09 -6.33
CA PRO A 158 -5.44 -8.41 -5.04
C PRO A 158 -6.89 -8.36 -4.59
N ILE A 159 -7.08 -8.29 -3.27
CA ILE A 159 -8.33 -7.87 -2.65
C ILE A 159 -8.12 -6.42 -2.21
N ILE A 160 -9.04 -5.54 -2.59
CA ILE A 160 -9.09 -4.15 -2.15
C ILE A 160 -10.50 -3.93 -1.62
N HIS A 161 -10.61 -3.67 -0.33
CA HIS A 161 -11.90 -3.58 0.35
C HIS A 161 -11.88 -2.41 1.33
N ASN A 162 -12.99 -1.68 1.46
CA ASN A 162 -13.10 -0.53 2.36
C ASN A 162 -11.97 0.50 2.19
N SER A 163 -11.43 0.68 0.99
CA SER A 163 -10.21 1.47 0.76
C SER A 163 -10.48 2.67 -0.12
N ILE A 164 -9.58 3.66 -0.07
CA ILE A 164 -9.58 4.82 -0.98
C ILE A 164 -8.33 4.75 -1.84
N LEU A 165 -8.49 4.83 -3.16
CA LEU A 165 -7.40 5.03 -4.12
C LEU A 165 -7.72 6.29 -4.92
N TRP A 166 -7.04 7.39 -4.59
CA TRP A 166 -7.38 8.71 -5.12
C TRP A 166 -6.19 9.64 -5.28
N GLY A 167 -6.05 10.23 -6.47
CA GLY A 167 -5.00 11.20 -6.78
C GLY A 167 -3.66 10.54 -7.13
N ASP A 168 -3.64 9.25 -7.46
CA ASP A 168 -2.43 8.57 -7.92
C ASP A 168 -2.25 8.70 -9.44
N GLY A 169 -1.01 8.91 -9.89
CA GLY A 169 -0.67 9.22 -11.28
C GLY A 169 0.10 8.10 -12.01
N PRO A 170 -0.27 7.73 -13.25
CA PRO A 170 -1.41 8.22 -14.03
C PRO A 170 -2.75 7.53 -13.73
N ASP A 171 -2.72 6.38 -13.06
CA ASP A 171 -3.89 5.54 -12.80
C ASP A 171 -3.94 5.13 -11.32
N GLU A 172 -5.13 5.10 -10.72
CA GLU A 172 -5.32 4.59 -9.37
C GLU A 172 -5.05 3.07 -9.30
N LEU A 173 -5.55 2.32 -10.28
CA LEU A 173 -5.50 0.86 -10.30
C LEU A 173 -5.37 0.30 -11.72
N VAL A 174 -4.28 -0.42 -11.99
CA VAL A 174 -4.05 -1.15 -13.24
C VAL A 174 -3.84 -2.62 -12.96
N LEU A 175 -4.70 -3.49 -13.50
CA LEU A 175 -4.59 -4.95 -13.35
C LEU A 175 -4.47 -5.63 -14.72
N LEU A 176 -3.25 -6.00 -15.09
CA LEU A 176 -2.94 -6.79 -16.28
C LEU A 176 -3.13 -8.29 -16.01
N ILE A 177 -4.40 -8.68 -15.88
CA ILE A 177 -4.80 -10.08 -15.79
C ILE A 177 -4.79 -10.70 -17.19
N GLY A 178 -4.05 -11.80 -17.36
CA GLY A 178 -3.79 -12.44 -18.65
C GLY A 178 -4.99 -13.17 -19.27
N PHE A 179 -6.04 -12.44 -19.62
CA PHE A 179 -7.06 -12.89 -20.56
C PHE A 179 -7.31 -11.78 -21.57
N SER A 180 -6.73 -11.93 -22.76
CA SER A 180 -7.18 -11.24 -23.95
C SER A 180 -8.71 -11.42 -24.08
N GLY A 181 -9.46 -10.34 -23.86
CA GLY A 181 -10.87 -10.26 -24.26
C GLY A 181 -11.93 -10.74 -23.27
N SER A 182 -11.64 -10.86 -21.97
CA SER A 182 -12.70 -11.02 -20.97
C SER A 182 -12.50 -10.01 -19.84
N PRO A 183 -13.44 -9.07 -19.59
CA PRO A 183 -13.45 -8.32 -18.36
C PRO A 183 -13.74 -9.34 -17.26
N VAL A 184 -12.70 -9.93 -16.66
CA VAL A 184 -12.90 -10.65 -15.41
C VAL A 184 -13.52 -9.60 -14.50
N PRO A 185 -14.74 -9.80 -13.99
CA PRO A 185 -15.24 -8.90 -13.00
C PRO A 185 -14.33 -9.11 -11.81
N ALA A 186 -13.42 -8.18 -11.60
CA ALA A 186 -12.85 -7.94 -10.28
C ALA A 186 -13.95 -7.53 -9.28
N SER A 187 -15.22 -7.52 -9.71
CA SER A 187 -16.45 -7.11 -9.04
C SER A 187 -16.80 -7.82 -7.73
N GLY A 188 -15.98 -8.76 -7.25
CA GLY A 188 -16.11 -9.36 -5.92
C GLY A 188 -14.85 -9.31 -5.07
N ARG A 189 -13.78 -8.66 -5.56
CA ARG A 189 -12.50 -8.52 -4.84
C ARG A 189 -12.12 -7.06 -4.62
N ILE A 190 -12.62 -6.18 -5.48
CA ILE A 190 -12.50 -4.74 -5.36
C ILE A 190 -13.90 -4.23 -5.04
N THR A 191 -14.17 -3.95 -3.77
CA THR A 191 -15.54 -3.68 -3.27
C THR A 191 -15.50 -2.65 -2.16
N TRP A 192 -16.59 -1.92 -1.97
CA TRP A 192 -16.75 -0.91 -0.93
C TRP A 192 -15.57 0.06 -0.86
N SER A 193 -15.02 0.42 -2.02
CA SER A 193 -13.84 1.27 -2.12
C SER A 193 -14.12 2.46 -3.02
N ASP A 194 -13.53 3.61 -2.71
CA ASP A 194 -13.58 4.79 -3.56
C ASP A 194 -12.34 4.81 -4.46
N ILE A 195 -12.55 4.73 -5.77
CA ILE A 195 -11.47 4.59 -6.75
C ILE A 195 -11.66 5.64 -7.84
N GLY A 196 -10.73 6.60 -7.90
CA GLY A 196 -10.67 7.62 -8.93
C GLY A 196 -10.65 7.02 -10.34
N GLY A 197 -11.43 7.59 -11.25
CA GLY A 197 -11.64 7.03 -12.60
C GLY A 197 -12.62 5.87 -12.65
N GLY A 198 -13.04 5.36 -11.48
CA GLY A 198 -14.08 4.37 -11.31
C GLY A 198 -13.62 2.93 -11.50
N PHE A 199 -14.19 2.03 -10.69
CA PHE A 199 -13.93 0.61 -10.81
C PHE A 199 -15.18 -0.20 -10.45
N LEU A 200 -15.55 -1.15 -11.32
CA LEU A 200 -16.74 -1.96 -11.10
C LEU A 200 -16.58 -2.88 -9.88
N GLY A 201 -17.53 -2.78 -8.95
CA GLY A 201 -17.60 -3.62 -7.76
C GLY A 201 -18.74 -3.21 -6.85
N ALA A 202 -19.22 -4.13 -6.02
CA ALA A 202 -20.27 -3.83 -5.06
C ALA A 202 -19.81 -2.72 -4.11
N GLY A 203 -20.64 -1.69 -3.94
CA GLY A 203 -20.37 -0.60 -3.00
C GLY A 203 -19.23 0.34 -3.39
N ASN A 204 -18.60 0.18 -4.56
CA ASN A 204 -17.53 1.09 -4.97
C ASN A 204 -18.09 2.46 -5.32
N LEU A 205 -17.30 3.47 -4.98
CA LEU A 205 -17.53 4.86 -5.31
C LEU A 205 -16.50 5.34 -6.35
N ASN A 206 -16.79 6.51 -6.93
CA ASN A 206 -15.89 7.26 -7.80
C ASN A 206 -16.23 8.74 -7.61
N VAL A 207 -15.85 9.26 -6.45
CA VAL A 207 -16.21 10.61 -5.99
C VAL A 207 -15.01 11.20 -5.27
N ASP A 208 -14.92 12.52 -5.20
CA ASP A 208 -13.84 13.14 -4.43
C ASP A 208 -13.99 12.75 -2.95
N PRO A 209 -12.97 12.11 -2.31
CA PRO A 209 -13.03 11.72 -0.91
C PRO A 209 -12.98 12.94 0.02
N LEU A 210 -12.69 14.15 -0.48
CA LEU A 210 -12.62 15.38 0.32
C LEU A 210 -11.62 15.25 1.47
N PHE A 211 -10.37 14.92 1.17
CA PHE A 211 -9.28 14.93 2.17
C PHE A 211 -9.05 16.34 2.72
N VAL A 212 -8.70 16.47 4.00
CA VAL A 212 -8.51 17.75 4.68
C VAL A 212 -7.38 18.58 4.06
N ASP A 213 -6.18 18.01 3.94
CA ASP A 213 -5.02 18.67 3.32
C ASP A 213 -3.98 17.64 2.87
N PRO A 214 -4.18 17.00 1.70
CA PRO A 214 -3.27 15.97 1.23
C PRO A 214 -1.86 16.52 0.93
N GLN A 215 -1.72 17.80 0.59
CA GLN A 215 -0.40 18.41 0.33
C GLN A 215 0.44 18.54 1.61
N ALA A 216 -0.21 18.63 2.77
CA ALA A 216 0.43 18.58 4.07
C ALA A 216 0.49 17.15 4.66
N GLY A 217 0.12 16.12 3.89
CA GLY A 217 0.06 14.73 4.35
C GLY A 217 -1.14 14.41 5.26
N ASN A 218 -2.15 15.29 5.31
CA ASN A 218 -3.35 15.08 6.09
C ASN A 218 -4.48 14.48 5.25
N TYR A 219 -4.54 13.15 5.27
CA TYR A 219 -5.51 12.33 4.54
C TYR A 219 -6.77 11.98 5.37
N GLN A 220 -7.03 12.70 6.46
CA GLN A 220 -8.32 12.63 7.15
C GLN A 220 -9.44 13.13 6.25
N LEU A 221 -10.66 12.60 6.43
CA LEU A 221 -11.84 13.03 5.67
C LEU A 221 -12.42 14.33 6.25
N GLN A 222 -12.80 15.26 5.38
CA GLN A 222 -13.56 16.45 5.76
C GLN A 222 -15.00 16.08 6.14
N ALA A 223 -15.63 16.90 6.99
CA ALA A 223 -17.05 16.79 7.29
C ALA A 223 -17.87 16.89 5.98
N GLY A 224 -18.70 15.88 5.71
CA GLY A 224 -19.49 15.77 4.47
C GLY A 224 -18.81 15.00 3.34
N SER A 225 -17.64 14.38 3.59
CA SER A 225 -17.05 13.42 2.67
C SER A 225 -18.03 12.29 2.33
N PRO A 226 -18.15 11.90 1.05
CA PRO A 226 -18.98 10.77 0.64
C PRO A 226 -18.40 9.41 1.07
N CYS A 227 -17.15 9.38 1.56
CA CYS A 227 -16.50 8.19 2.10
C CYS A 227 -16.86 7.91 3.56
N ILE A 228 -17.48 8.87 4.26
CA ILE A 228 -17.95 8.69 5.63
C ILE A 228 -19.17 7.76 5.64
N ASP A 229 -19.21 6.80 6.57
CA ASP A 229 -20.26 5.78 6.73
C ASP A 229 -20.53 4.94 5.47
N ALA A 230 -19.55 4.88 4.55
CA ALA A 230 -19.74 4.33 3.21
C ALA A 230 -19.17 2.92 3.00
N GLY A 231 -18.27 2.45 3.87
CA GLY A 231 -17.63 1.13 3.80
C GLY A 231 -18.60 -0.03 4.04
N ASP A 232 -18.19 -1.27 3.82
CA ASP A 232 -19.04 -2.47 3.89
C ASP A 232 -19.92 -2.53 5.15
N PRO A 233 -21.27 -2.63 5.03
CA PRO A 233 -22.16 -2.78 6.18
C PRO A 233 -21.90 -4.03 7.03
N ALA A 234 -21.17 -5.02 6.50
CA ALA A 234 -20.76 -6.22 7.24
C ALA A 234 -19.41 -6.06 7.97
N SER A 235 -18.63 -5.01 7.69
CA SER A 235 -17.40 -4.70 8.42
C SER A 235 -17.71 -4.21 9.83
N PRO A 236 -16.78 -4.37 10.80
CA PRO A 236 -16.89 -3.70 12.08
C PRO A 236 -17.03 -2.19 11.89
N GLY A 237 -17.98 -1.58 12.59
CA GLY A 237 -18.19 -0.13 12.57
C GLY A 237 -17.02 0.66 13.16
N ASP A 238 -17.07 1.97 13.00
CA ASP A 238 -16.05 2.88 13.52
C ASP A 238 -16.14 3.04 15.05
N PRO A 239 -15.11 3.59 15.71
CA PRO A 239 -15.06 3.69 17.17
C PRO A 239 -16.22 4.47 17.81
N ASP A 240 -16.90 5.33 17.06
CA ASP A 240 -18.08 6.07 17.47
C ASP A 240 -19.40 5.26 17.33
N GLY A 241 -19.31 4.05 16.77
CA GLY A 241 -20.42 3.14 16.54
C GLY A 241 -21.14 3.34 15.21
N SER A 242 -20.65 4.23 14.35
CA SER A 242 -21.18 4.43 13.00
C SER A 242 -20.78 3.29 12.06
N ARG A 243 -21.26 3.35 10.81
CA ARG A 243 -20.84 2.39 9.78
C ARG A 243 -19.41 2.72 9.41
N SER A 244 -18.59 1.71 9.13
CA SER A 244 -17.18 1.96 8.84
C SER A 244 -16.97 2.92 7.67
N ASP A 245 -16.12 3.92 7.84
CA ASP A 245 -15.62 4.76 6.78
C ASP A 245 -14.77 3.97 5.78
N MET A 246 -14.68 4.47 4.54
CA MET A 246 -13.67 4.00 3.60
C MET A 246 -12.31 4.64 3.91
N GLY A 247 -11.23 3.89 3.69
CA GLY A 247 -9.86 4.39 3.81
C GLY A 247 -9.17 4.02 5.12
N ALA A 248 -7.97 4.59 5.32
CA ALA A 248 -7.08 4.27 6.43
C ALA A 248 -7.48 4.88 7.78
N PHE A 249 -8.29 5.93 7.77
CA PHE A 249 -8.64 6.70 8.96
C PHE A 249 -10.16 6.79 9.10
N ALA A 250 -10.67 6.44 10.27
CA ALA A 250 -12.04 6.74 10.65
C ALA A 250 -12.15 8.23 10.98
N HIS A 251 -13.22 8.87 10.50
CA HIS A 251 -13.62 10.22 10.88
C HIS A 251 -14.07 10.23 12.35
N GLN A 252 -13.90 11.38 13.02
CA GLN A 252 -14.25 11.58 14.43
C GLN A 252 -15.01 12.88 14.62
#